data_AF-A0A242K582-F1
#
_entry.id   AF-A0A242K582-F1
#
_cell.length_a   1.000
_cell.length_b   1.000
_cell.length_c   1.000
_cell.angle_alpha   90.00
_cell.angle_beta   90.00
_cell.angle_gamma   90.00
#
_symmetry.space_group_name_H-M   'P 1'
#
loop_
_entity.id
_entity.type
_entity.pdbx_description
1 polymer ?
#
loop_
_entity_poly.entity_id
_entity_poly.type
_entity_poly.pdbx_seq_one_letter_code
_entity_poly.pdbx_strand_id
1 'polypeptide(L)'
;MCIRDSPLVADIHFDYRLALKAIEQGVDKIRINPGNIGRKDRVEKVVTACKEKGIPIRIGVNAGSLEKKFLQQYGYPTAEAMVASAMEHIKIFSYTHLDVYKRQM
;
A
#
# COMPACT_ATOMS: atom_id res chain seq x y z
N MET A 1 25.07 -12.08 9.17
CA MET A 1 23.63 -11.77 9.05
C MET A 1 23.17 -11.38 10.45
N CYS A 2 22.82 -10.11 10.72
CA CYS A 2 22.21 -9.77 12.01
C CYS A 2 20.84 -10.45 12.07
N ILE A 3 20.70 -11.42 12.97
CA ILE A 3 19.40 -12.02 13.26
C ILE A 3 18.60 -10.94 13.99
N ARG A 4 17.45 -10.57 13.43
CA ARG A 4 16.50 -9.67 14.09
C ARG A 4 15.47 -10.53 14.81
N ASP A 5 15.23 -10.23 16.10
CA ASP A 5 14.30 -10.99 16.94
C ASP A 5 12.82 -10.65 16.67
N SER A 6 12.54 -9.71 15.78
CA SER A 6 11.17 -9.29 15.45
C SER A 6 11.04 -8.84 13.99
N PRO A 7 9.89 -9.10 13.33
CA PRO A 7 9.61 -8.60 11.99
C PRO A 7 9.56 -7.07 11.95
N LEU A 8 10.17 -6.47 10.93
CA LEU A 8 10.15 -5.04 10.67
C LEU A 8 9.08 -4.68 9.64
N VAL A 9 8.26 -3.67 9.96
CA VAL A 9 7.30 -3.08 9.03
C VAL A 9 7.76 -1.68 8.66
N ALA A 10 7.96 -1.40 7.37
CA ALA A 10 8.24 -0.05 6.89
C ALA A 10 6.95 0.67 6.51
N ASP A 11 6.71 1.84 7.10
CA ASP A 11 5.54 2.69 6.84
C ASP A 11 5.90 3.87 5.95
N ILE A 12 5.36 3.90 4.73
CA ILE A 12 5.79 4.82 3.67
C ILE A 12 4.58 5.39 2.94
N HIS A 13 4.41 6.71 3.00
CA HIS A 13 3.20 7.36 2.47
C HIS A 13 3.40 8.03 1.12
N PHE A 14 4.56 8.61 0.82
CA PHE A 14 4.72 9.53 -0.32
C PHE A 14 5.73 9.07 -1.37
N ASP A 15 6.99 8.86 -0.96
CA ASP A 15 8.04 8.53 -1.91
C ASP A 15 8.17 7.01 -2.11
N TYR A 16 7.68 6.52 -3.25
CA TYR A 16 7.78 5.11 -3.62
C TYR A 16 9.23 4.58 -3.67
N ARG A 17 10.23 5.45 -3.90
CA ARG A 17 11.65 5.06 -3.93
C ARG A 17 12.14 4.58 -2.57
N LEU A 18 11.61 5.15 -1.48
CA LEU A 18 11.89 4.67 -0.13
C LEU A 18 11.32 3.27 0.09
N ALA A 19 10.14 2.97 -0.47
CA ALA A 19 9.54 1.65 -0.39
C ALA A 19 10.37 0.62 -1.15
N LEU A 20 10.80 0.96 -2.36
CA LEU A 20 11.72 0.13 -3.12
C LEU A 20 13.03 -0.12 -2.36
N LYS A 21 13.58 0.90 -1.70
CA LYS A 21 14.81 0.73 -0.91
C LYS A 21 14.58 -0.17 0.31
N ALA A 22 13.47 -0.02 1.03
CA ALA A 22 13.13 -0.89 2.16
C ALA A 22 12.96 -2.35 1.73
N ILE A 23 12.32 -2.59 0.59
CA ILE A 23 12.19 -3.92 -0.04
C ILE A 23 13.56 -4.48 -0.43
N GLU A 24 14.43 -3.66 -1.02
CA GLU A 24 15.81 -4.04 -1.37
C GLU A 24 16.57 -4.52 -0.14
N GLN A 25 16.45 -3.82 0.99
CA GLN A 25 17.11 -4.10 2.27
C GLN A 25 16.47 -5.25 3.09
N GLY A 26 15.42 -5.90 2.58
CA GLY A 26 14.81 -7.06 3.22
C GLY A 26 13.94 -6.72 4.43
N VAL A 27 13.04 -5.74 4.28
CA VAL A 27 11.95 -5.52 5.24
C VAL A 27 10.94 -6.68 5.19
N ASP A 28 10.34 -7.01 6.33
CA ASP A 28 9.40 -8.14 6.43
C ASP A 28 7.99 -7.80 5.95
N LYS A 29 7.62 -6.51 5.97
CA LYS A 29 6.32 -6.01 5.49
C LYS A 29 6.42 -4.54 5.08
N ILE A 30 5.66 -4.18 4.06
CA ILE A 30 5.50 -2.79 3.65
C ILE A 30 4.08 -2.33 3.99
N ARG A 31 3.94 -1.12 4.52
CA ARG A 31 2.68 -0.39 4.52
C ARG A 31 2.79 0.83 3.62
N ILE A 32 1.85 0.96 2.70
CA ILE A 32 1.74 2.12 1.82
C ILE A 32 0.37 2.79 1.90
N ASN A 33 0.33 4.07 1.54
CA ASN A 33 -0.88 4.80 1.22
C ASN A 33 -0.84 5.20 -0.28
N PRO A 34 -1.53 4.46 -1.17
CA PRO A 34 -1.47 4.72 -2.60
C PRO A 34 -1.96 6.13 -2.99
N GLY A 35 -2.98 6.65 -2.30
CA GLY A 35 -3.48 8.02 -2.52
C GLY A 35 -2.42 9.11 -2.31
N ASN A 36 -1.47 8.87 -1.40
CA ASN A 36 -0.35 9.79 -1.11
C ASN A 36 0.88 9.55 -2.00
N ILE A 37 1.12 8.31 -2.46
CA ILE A 37 2.21 7.97 -3.39
C ILE A 37 1.98 8.63 -4.77
N GLY A 38 0.71 8.83 -5.12
CA GLY A 38 0.28 9.56 -6.30
C GLY A 38 0.04 8.62 -7.48
N ARG A 39 0.83 8.77 -8.54
CA ARG A 39 0.55 8.10 -9.83
C ARG A 39 0.55 6.58 -9.70
N LYS A 40 -0.39 5.94 -10.41
CA LYS A 40 -0.59 4.47 -10.44
C LYS A 40 0.70 3.71 -10.77
N ASP A 41 1.49 4.18 -11.73
CA ASP A 41 2.75 3.54 -12.15
C ASP A 41 3.78 3.44 -11.01
N ARG A 42 3.74 4.35 -10.03
CA ARG A 42 4.62 4.31 -8.85
C ARG A 42 4.17 3.25 -7.86
N VAL A 43 2.86 3.13 -7.66
CA VAL A 43 2.28 2.09 -6.80
C VAL A 43 2.56 0.71 -7.40
N GLU A 44 2.34 0.55 -8.72
CA GLU A 44 2.63 -0.69 -9.44
C GLU A 44 4.09 -1.16 -9.26
N LYS A 45 5.07 -0.25 -9.31
CA LYS A 45 6.48 -0.58 -9.05
C LYS A 45 6.69 -1.19 -7.66
N VAL A 46 6.07 -0.62 -6.63
CA VAL A 46 6.17 -1.13 -5.24
C VAL A 46 5.50 -2.51 -5.14
N VAL A 47 4.33 -2.66 -5.74
CA VAL A 47 3.56 -3.90 -5.74
C VAL A 47 4.33 -5.03 -6.42
N THR A 48 4.91 -4.78 -7.59
CA THR A 48 5.77 -5.74 -8.31
C THR A 48 6.99 -6.13 -7.49
N ALA A 49 7.71 -5.17 -6.91
CA ALA A 49 8.90 -5.45 -6.11
C ALA A 49 8.59 -6.29 -4.85
N CYS A 50 7.46 -6.02 -4.19
CA CYS A 50 6.99 -6.86 -3.09
C CYS A 50 6.61 -8.27 -3.55
N LYS A 51 5.95 -8.40 -4.71
CA LYS A 51 5.60 -9.70 -5.29
C LYS A 51 6.83 -10.55 -5.56
N GLU A 52 7.83 -9.98 -6.24
CA GLU A 52 9.08 -10.66 -6.58
C GLU A 52 9.82 -11.19 -5.33
N LYS A 53 9.70 -10.49 -4.20
CA LYS A 53 10.33 -10.88 -2.92
C LYS A 53 9.41 -11.61 -1.95
N GLY A 54 8.13 -11.83 -2.28
CA GLY A 54 7.15 -12.42 -1.38
C GLY A 54 6.83 -11.59 -0.13
N ILE A 55 7.04 -10.27 -0.17
CA ILE A 55 6.82 -9.35 0.97
C ILE A 55 5.35 -8.92 1.01
N PRO A 56 4.63 -9.12 2.13
CA PRO A 56 3.25 -8.66 2.28
C PRO A 56 3.14 -7.13 2.27
N ILE A 57 2.03 -6.63 1.73
CA ILE A 57 1.68 -5.21 1.70
C ILE A 57 0.43 -4.96 2.56
N ARG A 58 0.45 -3.91 3.38
CA ARG A 58 -0.74 -3.30 4.01
C ARG A 58 -1.10 -2.03 3.24
N ILE A 59 -2.33 -1.92 2.74
CA ILE A 59 -2.86 -0.67 2.17
C ILE A 59 -3.49 0.12 3.32
N GLY A 60 -3.06 1.37 3.50
CA GLY A 60 -3.65 2.28 4.47
C GLY A 60 -4.35 3.45 3.81
N VAL A 61 -5.68 3.45 3.84
CA VAL A 61 -6.51 4.62 3.51
C VAL A 61 -6.85 5.37 4.79
N ASN A 62 -6.87 6.70 4.75
CA ASN A 62 -7.25 7.54 5.88
C ASN A 62 -8.11 8.72 5.38
N ALA A 63 -8.97 9.24 6.25
CA ALA A 63 -9.89 10.33 5.92
C ALA A 63 -9.16 11.63 5.51
N GLY A 64 -8.04 11.95 6.18
CA GLY A 64 -7.28 13.18 5.95
C GLY A 64 -6.56 13.24 4.60
N SER A 65 -6.40 12.12 3.91
CA SER A 65 -5.76 12.03 2.61
C SER A 65 -6.62 11.34 1.56
N LEU A 66 -7.95 11.37 1.74
CA LEU A 66 -8.88 10.77 0.79
C LEU A 66 -8.81 11.53 -0.55
N GLU A 67 -8.80 10.80 -1.66
CA GLU A 67 -8.63 11.42 -2.97
C GLU A 67 -9.82 12.32 -3.34
N LYS A 68 -9.52 13.43 -4.04
CA LYS A 68 -10.51 14.47 -4.38
C LYS A 68 -11.77 13.94 -5.05
N LYS A 69 -11.66 12.90 -5.89
CA LYS A 69 -12.81 12.30 -6.57
C LYS A 69 -13.82 11.70 -5.59
N PHE A 70 -13.37 11.10 -4.49
CA PHE A 70 -14.26 10.54 -3.48
C PHE A 70 -14.85 11.67 -2.63
N LEU A 71 -14.08 12.71 -2.32
CA LEU A 71 -14.63 13.90 -1.67
C LEU A 71 -15.70 14.59 -2.54
N GLN A 72 -15.50 14.68 -3.85
CA GLN A 72 -16.48 15.25 -4.77
C GLN A 72 -17.74 14.38 -4.90
N GLN A 73 -17.59 13.05 -4.88
CA GLN A 73 -18.70 12.12 -4.99
C GLN A 73 -19.53 12.02 -3.70
N TYR A 74 -18.88 12.05 -2.53
CA TYR A 74 -19.53 11.81 -1.22
C TYR A 74 -19.70 13.09 -0.38
N GLY A 75 -19.17 14.23 -0.84
CA GLY A 75 -19.24 15.54 -0.18
C GLY A 75 -18.23 15.74 0.94
N TYR A 76 -18.01 14.74 1.79
CA TYR A 76 -17.02 14.75 2.88
C TYR A 76 -16.44 13.35 3.10
N PRO A 77 -15.38 13.18 3.93
CA PRO A 77 -14.82 11.86 4.21
C PRO A 77 -15.80 10.98 5.00
N THR A 78 -16.54 10.12 4.32
CA THR A 78 -17.41 9.11 4.93
C THR A 78 -16.72 7.74 5.00
N ALA A 79 -17.28 6.83 5.81
CA ALA A 79 -16.81 5.44 5.85
C ALA A 79 -16.92 4.77 4.47
N GLU A 80 -18.02 5.01 3.75
CA GLU A 80 -18.25 4.50 2.39
C GLU A 80 -17.21 5.03 1.40
N ALA A 81 -16.86 6.31 1.50
CA ALA A 81 -15.84 6.92 0.66
C ALA A 81 -14.45 6.31 0.91
N MET A 82 -14.11 6.03 2.18
CA MET A 82 -12.87 5.34 2.54
C MET A 82 -12.85 3.89 2.04
N VAL A 83 -13.97 3.16 2.16
CA VAL A 83 -14.11 1.80 1.62
C VAL A 83 -13.98 1.81 0.09
N ALA A 84 -14.60 2.76 -0.60
CA ALA A 84 -14.51 2.88 -2.05
C ALA A 84 -13.06 3.13 -2.51
N SER A 85 -12.33 4.04 -1.83
CA SER A 85 -10.90 4.28 -2.06
C SER A 85 -10.06 3.03 -1.84
N ALA A 86 -10.27 2.32 -0.72
CA ALA A 86 -9.57 1.08 -0.43
C ALA A 86 -9.81 0.01 -1.51
N MET A 87 -11.07 -0.16 -1.94
CA MET A 87 -11.43 -1.13 -2.97
C MET A 87 -10.81 -0.80 -4.33
N GLU A 88 -10.70 0.47 -4.68
CA GLU A 88 -10.00 0.86 -5.91
C GLU A 88 -8.51 0.53 -5.84
N HIS A 89 -7.86 0.82 -4.72
CA HIS A 89 -6.46 0.47 -4.53
C HIS A 89 -6.23 -1.04 -4.55
N ILE A 90 -7.11 -1.84 -3.93
CA ILE A 90 -7.04 -3.32 -3.97
C ILE A 90 -7.03 -3.85 -5.41
N LYS A 91 -7.83 -3.24 -6.31
CA LYS A 91 -7.87 -3.69 -7.72
C LYS A 91 -6.51 -3.61 -8.41
N ILE A 92 -5.65 -2.66 -8.03
CA ILE A 92 -4.27 -2.56 -8.57
C ILE A 92 -3.51 -3.87 -8.31
N PHE A 93 -3.74 -4.52 -7.17
CA PHE A 93 -3.08 -5.76 -6.77
C PHE A 93 -3.68 -7.00 -7.45
N SER A 94 -4.98 -6.98 -7.74
CA SER A 94 -5.67 -8.06 -8.46
C SER A 94 -5.14 -8.23 -9.89
N TYR A 95 -4.85 -7.12 -10.58
CA TYR A 95 -4.23 -7.17 -11.92
C TYR A 95 -2.82 -7.75 -11.89
N THR A 96 -2.09 -7.57 -10.79
CA THR A 96 -0.73 -8.11 -10.63
C THR A 96 -0.70 -9.58 -10.18
N HIS A 97 -1.85 -10.26 -10.05
CA HIS A 97 -1.96 -11.63 -9.49
C HIS A 97 -1.24 -11.75 -8.13
N LEU A 98 -1.54 -10.82 -7.23
CA LEU A 98 -1.19 -10.95 -5.81
C LEU A 98 -2.43 -11.42 -5.05
N ASP A 99 -2.31 -12.54 -4.35
CA ASP A 99 -3.28 -12.91 -3.34
C ASP A 99 -3.19 -11.89 -2.20
N VAL A 100 -4.14 -10.95 -2.19
CA VAL A 100 -4.25 -9.88 -1.18
C VAL A 100 -4.57 -10.46 0.21
N TYR A 101 -4.90 -11.75 0.29
CA TYR A 101 -5.18 -12.46 1.53
C TYR A 101 -3.95 -13.20 2.06
N LYS A 102 -3.09 -12.46 2.77
CA LYS A 102 -2.40 -13.04 3.94
C LYS A 102 -2.92 -12.33 5.18
N ARG A 103 -4.04 -12.85 5.70
CA ARG A 103 -4.45 -12.68 7.09
C ARG A 103 -3.22 -13.06 7.92
N GLN A 104 -2.63 -12.10 8.60
CA GLN A 104 -1.70 -12.36 9.69
C GLN A 104 -2.46 -11.98 10.95
N MET A 105 -3.14 -12.98 11.52
CA MET A 105 -3.23 -13.08 12.97
C MET A 105 -1.85 -13.44 13.50
#